data_AF-A0A820SPQ7-F1
#
_entry.id   AF-A0A820SPQ7-F1
#
_cell.length_a   1.000
_cell.length_b   1.000
_cell.length_c   1.000
_cell.angle_alpha   90.00
_cell.angle_beta   90.00
_cell.angle_gamma   90.00
#
_symmetry.space_group_name_H-M   'P 1'
#
loop_
_entity.id
_entity.type
_entity.pdbx_description
1 polymer ?
#
loop_
_entity_poly.entity_id
_entity_poly.type
_entity_poly.pdbx_seq_one_letter_code
_entity_poly.pdbx_strand_id
1 'polypeptide(L)'
;GTNTSNFTATDLLFLNNLQISLWRFEVVYTFQSAISTSALNFIINQPPANGSCSINPLDGTITTLFTIECPNWYDVDGIQDYSLYAWTTDISQRTIIAFSPEDNFQVRLPA
;
A
#
# COMPACT_ATOMS: atom_id res chain seq x y z
N GLY A 1 18.74 15.73 -15.94
CA GLY A 1 17.59 16.18 -16.74
C GLY A 1 17.51 17.68 -16.93
N THR A 2 18.55 18.47 -16.63
CA THR A 2 18.46 19.94 -16.66
C THR A 2 18.51 20.56 -18.06
N ASN A 3 18.83 19.78 -19.10
CA ASN A 3 18.81 20.20 -20.53
C ASN A 3 18.36 19.02 -21.41
N THR A 4 17.20 18.44 -21.14
CA THR A 4 16.66 17.32 -21.92
C THR A 4 15.26 17.63 -22.42
N SER A 5 14.95 17.23 -23.65
CA SER A 5 13.58 17.31 -24.20
C SER A 5 12.70 16.15 -23.71
N ASN A 6 13.32 15.04 -23.33
CA ASN A 6 12.66 13.87 -22.77
C ASN A 6 13.04 13.70 -21.31
N PHE A 7 12.03 13.47 -20.47
CA PHE A 7 12.21 13.12 -19.07
C PHE A 7 11.44 11.83 -18.80
N THR A 8 12.15 10.80 -18.38
CA THR A 8 11.57 9.52 -17.96
C THR A 8 12.03 9.25 -16.53
N ALA A 9 11.07 9.11 -15.63
CA ALA A 9 11.31 8.61 -14.28
C ALA A 9 10.84 7.16 -14.20
N THR A 10 11.66 6.28 -13.64
CA THR A 10 11.28 4.91 -13.31
C THR A 10 10.73 4.85 -11.88
N ASP A 11 9.99 3.80 -11.58
CA ASP A 11 9.49 3.46 -10.24
C ASP A 11 10.60 3.45 -9.16
N LEU A 12 11.81 2.99 -9.53
CA LEU A 12 12.99 2.99 -8.67
C LEU A 12 13.32 4.36 -8.04
N LEU A 13 13.02 5.47 -8.72
CA LEU A 13 13.23 6.80 -8.15
C LEU A 13 12.42 7.00 -6.88
N PHE A 14 11.17 6.53 -6.89
CA PHE A 14 10.23 6.69 -5.77
C PHE A 14 10.53 5.66 -4.68
N LEU A 15 10.83 4.42 -5.06
CA LEU A 15 11.17 3.35 -4.12
C LEU A 15 12.45 3.63 -3.32
N ASN A 16 13.41 4.38 -3.88
CA ASN A 16 14.62 4.79 -3.17
C ASN A 16 14.42 6.04 -2.30
N ASN A 17 13.26 6.67 -2.33
CA ASN A 17 12.95 7.93 -1.63
C ASN A 17 11.58 7.86 -0.94
N LEU A 18 11.32 6.78 -0.19
CA LEU A 18 10.04 6.52 0.49
C LEU A 18 9.64 7.62 1.49
N GLN A 19 10.60 8.41 1.97
CA GLN A 19 10.34 9.55 2.84
C GLN A 19 9.72 10.76 2.11
N ILE A 20 9.68 10.76 0.77
CA ILE A 20 9.18 11.86 -0.05
C ILE A 20 7.80 11.49 -0.62
N SER A 21 6.75 12.12 -0.10
CA SER A 21 5.38 11.96 -0.60
C SER A 21 5.05 12.93 -1.73
N LEU A 22 5.52 14.17 -1.67
CA LEU A 22 5.24 15.22 -2.66
C LEU A 22 6.35 15.33 -3.69
N TRP A 23 5.98 15.12 -4.95
CA TRP A 23 6.90 15.23 -6.10
C TRP A 23 6.43 16.33 -7.04
N ARG A 24 7.38 17.18 -7.48
CA ARG A 24 7.14 18.20 -8.49
C ARG A 24 8.09 17.99 -9.66
N PHE A 25 7.53 17.72 -10.83
CA PHE A 25 8.26 17.66 -12.08
C PHE A 25 8.01 18.95 -12.84
N GLU A 26 9.05 19.77 -12.92
CA GLU A 26 8.98 21.08 -13.56
C GLU A 26 9.70 21.07 -14.91
N VAL A 27 9.05 21.66 -15.90
CA VAL A 27 9.63 21.94 -17.21
C VAL A 27 9.83 23.45 -17.32
N VAL A 28 11.08 23.84 -17.54
CA VAL A 28 11.49 25.23 -17.72
C VAL A 28 11.85 25.45 -19.18
N TYR A 29 11.08 26.30 -19.86
CA TYR A 29 11.36 26.74 -21.22
C TYR A 29 12.11 28.07 -21.18
N THR A 30 13.33 28.06 -21.71
CA THR A 30 14.15 29.27 -21.80
C THR A 30 14.12 29.78 -23.24
N PHE A 31 13.60 30.99 -23.42
CA PHE A 31 13.61 31.72 -24.69
C PHE A 31 14.61 32.88 -24.60
N GLN A 32 14.93 33.50 -25.73
CA GLN A 32 15.92 34.56 -25.80
C GLN A 32 15.57 35.79 -24.94
N SER A 33 14.29 36.03 -24.65
CA SER A 33 13.81 37.20 -23.89
C SER A 33 12.91 36.84 -22.71
N ALA A 34 12.59 35.56 -22.48
CA ALA A 34 11.64 35.14 -21.46
C ALA A 34 11.91 33.73 -20.97
N ILE A 35 11.48 33.46 -19.73
CA ILE A 35 11.44 32.13 -19.15
C ILE A 35 9.98 31.80 -18.88
N SER A 36 9.55 30.60 -19.27
CA SER A 36 8.22 30.07 -18.97
C SER A 36 8.36 28.73 -18.25
N THR A 37 7.52 28.49 -17.24
CA THR A 37 7.58 27.28 -16.41
C THR A 37 6.22 26.60 -16.34
N SER A 38 6.22 25.28 -16.43
CA SER A 38 5.05 24.44 -16.18
C SER A 38 5.44 23.28 -15.27
N ALA A 39 4.54 22.80 -14.44
CA ALA A 39 4.83 21.73 -13.49
C ALA A 39 3.68 20.74 -13.33
N LEU A 40 4.05 19.47 -13.10
CA LEU A 40 3.17 18.40 -12.66
C LEU A 40 3.52 18.04 -11.22
N ASN A 41 2.50 17.97 -10.36
CA ASN A 41 2.67 17.57 -8.96
C ASN A 41 2.01 16.22 -8.73
N PHE A 42 2.71 15.32 -8.05
CA PHE A 42 2.20 14.01 -7.65
C PHE A 42 2.31 13.88 -6.13
N ILE A 43 1.31 13.22 -5.54
CA ILE A 43 1.41 12.68 -4.19
C ILE A 43 1.50 11.17 -4.37
N ILE A 44 2.62 10.59 -3.96
CA ILE A 44 2.84 9.15 -4.06
C ILE A 44 2.47 8.52 -2.73
N ASN A 45 1.46 7.65 -2.76
CA ASN A 45 1.05 6.90 -1.59
C ASN A 45 2.20 5.99 -1.14
N GLN A 46 2.48 5.99 0.16
CA GLN A 46 3.47 5.10 0.75
C GLN A 46 2.78 3.81 1.20
N PRO A 47 3.43 2.65 1.09
CA PRO A 47 2.85 1.43 1.65
C PRO A 47 2.73 1.55 3.18
N PRO A 48 1.74 0.88 3.80
CA PRO A 48 1.67 0.77 5.24
C PRO A 48 2.98 0.20 5.81
N ALA A 49 3.38 0.69 6.97
CA ALA A 49 4.44 0.10 7.76
C ALA A 49 4.00 -1.28 8.27
N ASN A 50 4.91 -2.25 8.17
CA ASN A 50 4.65 -3.64 8.52
C ASN A 50 4.27 -3.79 10.00
N GLY A 51 3.09 -4.34 10.25
CA GLY A 51 2.69 -4.89 11.53
C GLY A 51 2.90 -6.40 11.59
N SER A 52 2.11 -7.06 12.42
CA SER A 52 2.02 -8.53 12.48
C SER A 52 0.56 -8.95 12.53
N CYS A 53 0.22 -10.13 12.04
CA CYS A 53 -1.11 -10.72 12.19
C CYS A 53 -1.00 -12.10 12.83
N SER A 54 -1.97 -12.44 13.68
CA SER A 54 -2.08 -13.74 14.34
C SER A 54 -3.52 -14.22 14.34
N ILE A 55 -3.70 -15.54 14.45
CA ILE A 55 -4.99 -16.21 14.57
C ILE A 55 -4.98 -17.11 15.80
N ASN A 56 -6.04 -17.07 16.61
CA ASN A 56 -6.19 -17.91 17.79
C ASN A 56 -7.65 -18.40 17.95
N PRO A 57 -7.90 -19.69 18.23
CA PRO A 57 -6.93 -20.79 18.32
C PRO A 57 -6.35 -21.20 16.96
N LEU A 58 -5.27 -21.98 16.96
CA LEU A 58 -4.69 -22.51 15.71
C LEU A 58 -5.46 -23.74 15.18
N ASP A 59 -6.19 -24.43 16.07
CA ASP A 59 -6.97 -25.62 15.75
C ASP A 59 -8.45 -25.38 16.05
N GLY A 60 -9.33 -25.89 15.19
CA GLY A 60 -10.77 -25.75 15.37
C GLY A 60 -11.59 -26.53 14.37
N THR A 61 -12.90 -26.38 14.48
CA THR A 61 -13.90 -26.93 13.54
C THR A 61 -14.66 -25.78 12.88
N ILE A 62 -15.61 -26.11 12.00
CA ILE A 62 -16.53 -25.14 11.39
C ILE A 62 -17.35 -24.32 12.42
N THR A 63 -17.43 -24.78 13.66
CA THR A 63 -18.11 -24.07 14.76
C THR A 63 -17.15 -23.33 15.69
N THR A 64 -15.84 -23.43 15.48
CA THR A 64 -14.85 -22.66 16.25
C THR A 64 -14.88 -21.20 15.82
N LEU A 65 -14.81 -20.31 16.80
CA LEU A 65 -14.65 -18.88 16.58
C LEU A 65 -13.17 -18.54 16.69
N PHE A 66 -12.61 -18.01 15.61
CA PHE A 66 -11.21 -17.62 15.52
C PHE A 66 -11.10 -16.11 15.73
N THR A 67 -10.16 -15.70 16.56
CA THR A 67 -9.82 -14.28 16.75
C THR A 67 -8.61 -13.97 15.89
N ILE A 68 -8.74 -12.94 15.04
CA ILE A 68 -7.68 -12.38 14.23
C ILE A 68 -7.22 -11.09 14.89
N GLU A 69 -5.91 -10.96 15.12
CA GLU A 69 -5.31 -9.76 15.68
C GLU A 69 -4.15 -9.31 14.79
N CYS A 70 -4.22 -8.09 14.28
CA CYS A 70 -3.25 -7.49 13.38
C CYS A 70 -2.59 -6.22 13.97
N PRO A 71 -1.90 -6.30 15.13
CA PRO A 71 -1.37 -5.12 15.78
C PRO A 71 -0.22 -4.47 15.00
N ASN A 72 -0.05 -3.17 15.24
CA ASN A 72 1.08 -2.34 14.79
C ASN A 72 1.18 -2.12 13.27
N TRP A 73 0.13 -2.40 12.51
CA TRP A 73 0.02 -1.86 11.16
C TRP A 73 -0.21 -0.35 11.24
N TYR A 74 0.52 0.40 10.42
CA TYR A 74 0.42 1.85 10.42
C TYR A 74 0.45 2.38 8.99
N ASP A 75 -0.48 3.25 8.67
CA ASP A 75 -0.49 4.03 7.44
C ASP A 75 -0.81 5.49 7.81
N VAL A 76 -0.20 6.45 7.12
CA VAL A 76 -0.41 7.87 7.39
C VAL A 76 -1.85 8.32 7.08
N ASP A 77 -2.50 7.66 6.11
CA ASP A 77 -3.88 7.88 5.73
C ASP A 77 -4.85 6.97 6.50
N GLY A 78 -4.32 6.13 7.40
CA GLY A 78 -5.05 5.12 8.15
C GLY A 78 -5.18 3.80 7.38
N ILE A 79 -5.30 2.70 8.13
CA ILE A 79 -5.56 1.38 7.53
C ILE A 79 -7.02 1.32 7.08
N GLN A 80 -7.24 1.00 5.81
CA GLN A 80 -8.58 0.92 5.22
C GLN A 80 -9.35 -0.31 5.72
N ASP A 81 -8.72 -1.49 5.63
CA ASP A 81 -9.27 -2.75 6.08
C ASP A 81 -8.17 -3.82 6.30
N TYR A 82 -8.51 -4.81 7.11
CA TYR A 82 -7.76 -6.03 7.34
C TYR A 82 -8.52 -7.18 6.70
N SER A 83 -7.92 -7.80 5.67
CA SER A 83 -8.52 -8.90 4.92
C SER A 83 -7.85 -10.23 5.25
N LEU A 84 -8.65 -11.24 5.64
CA LEU A 84 -8.21 -12.61 5.91
C LEU A 84 -8.39 -13.49 4.67
N TYR A 85 -7.33 -14.18 4.27
CA TYR A 85 -7.32 -15.09 3.13
C TYR A 85 -7.04 -16.53 3.55
N ALA A 86 -7.76 -17.47 2.96
CA ALA A 86 -7.39 -18.88 3.01
C ALA A 86 -6.26 -19.14 2.02
N TRP A 87 -5.16 -19.70 2.52
CA TRP A 87 -4.04 -20.09 1.68
C TRP A 87 -4.38 -21.35 0.89
N THR A 88 -4.05 -21.34 -0.40
CA THR A 88 -4.14 -22.52 -1.27
C THR A 88 -2.76 -22.80 -1.87
N THR A 89 -2.57 -23.97 -2.47
CA THR A 89 -1.30 -24.32 -3.12
C THR A 89 -0.90 -23.36 -4.24
N ASP A 90 -1.89 -22.63 -4.80
CA ASP A 90 -1.70 -21.59 -5.79
C ASP A 90 -2.10 -20.23 -5.22
N ILE A 91 -1.12 -19.34 -5.04
CA ILE A 91 -1.33 -17.98 -4.49
C ILE A 91 -2.37 -17.18 -5.28
N SER A 92 -2.53 -17.43 -6.59
CA SER A 92 -3.53 -16.76 -7.41
C SER A 92 -4.97 -17.20 -7.11
N GLN A 93 -5.13 -18.31 -6.40
CA GLN A 93 -6.41 -18.94 -6.04
C GLN A 93 -6.73 -18.78 -4.54
N ARG A 94 -6.20 -17.75 -3.87
CA ARG A 94 -6.57 -17.45 -2.48
C ARG A 94 -8.01 -16.96 -2.43
N THR A 95 -8.72 -17.43 -1.42
CA THR A 95 -10.12 -17.04 -1.19
C THR A 95 -10.19 -16.10 0.01
N ILE A 96 -10.92 -15.00 -0.14
CA ILE A 96 -11.24 -14.10 0.98
C ILE A 96 -12.21 -14.83 1.92
N ILE A 97 -11.86 -14.87 3.20
CA ILE A 97 -12.69 -15.42 4.27
C ILE A 97 -13.50 -14.33 4.95
N ALA A 98 -12.85 -13.23 5.31
CA ALA A 98 -13.47 -12.10 5.98
C ALA A 98 -12.63 -10.83 5.79
N PHE A 99 -13.23 -9.68 6.07
CA PHE A 99 -12.57 -8.39 6.17
C PHE A 99 -13.12 -7.61 7.37
N SER A 100 -12.33 -6.70 7.91
CA SER A 100 -12.70 -5.86 9.05
C SER A 100 -11.99 -4.51 8.95
N PRO A 101 -12.64 -3.38 9.30
CA PRO A 101 -11.96 -2.10 9.45
C PRO A 101 -11.12 -2.04 10.74
N GLU A 102 -11.39 -2.93 11.70
CA GLU A 102 -10.67 -3.03 12.97
C GLU A 102 -9.56 -4.09 12.90
N ASP A 103 -8.47 -3.87 13.63
CA ASP A 103 -7.31 -4.75 13.71
C ASP A 103 -7.57 -6.03 14.54
N ASN A 104 -8.66 -6.08 15.29
CA ASN A 104 -9.12 -7.22 16.07
C ASN A 104 -10.55 -7.60 15.67
N PHE A 105 -10.72 -8.82 15.14
CA PHE A 105 -12.04 -9.31 14.74
C PHE A 105 -12.16 -10.82 14.86
N GLN A 106 -13.41 -11.30 14.94
CA GLN A 106 -13.72 -12.71 15.07
C GLN A 106 -14.39 -13.26 13.82
N VAL A 107 -14.01 -14.49 13.43
CA VAL A 107 -14.48 -15.14 12.21
C VAL A 107 -14.67 -16.64 12.41
N ARG A 108 -15.58 -17.23 11.63
CA ARG A 108 -15.72 -18.67 11.47
C ARG A 108 -15.16 -19.05 10.11
N LEU A 109 -14.28 -20.05 10.05
CA LEU A 109 -13.73 -20.50 8.79
C LEU A 109 -14.79 -21.30 7.99
N PRO A 110 -14.78 -21.24 6.65
CA PRO A 110 -15.70 -22.02 5.82
C PRO A 110 -15.52 -23.53 6.04
N ALA A 111 -16.58 -24.29 5.78
CA ALA A 111 -16.57 -25.75 5.78
C ALA A 111 -15.88 -26.33 4.54
#